data_AF-A0A9E8LSV8-F1
#
_entry.id   AF-A0A9E8LSV8-F1
#
_cell.length_a   1.000
_cell.length_b   1.000
_cell.length_c   1.000
_cell.angle_alpha   90.00
_cell.angle_beta   90.00
_cell.angle_gamma   90.00
#
_symmetry.space_group_name_H-M   'P 1'
#
loop_
_entity.id
_entity.type
_entity.pdbx_description
1 polymer ?
#
loop_
_entity_poly.entity_id
_entity_poly.type
_entity_poly.pdbx_seq_one_letter_code
_entity_poly.pdbx_strand_id
1 'polypeptide(L)'
;MNIFHHHGRKWLGIFLLIIIPLGSLYVFERQVNPLKNAFQTVSSDFQFKGSDGVWHDYDPVLYENTKVTGTYWFQTVLPENRWRDPYMYLLFVPNAEVYLDNELIYSFSPRFEYGEHPHLIRLPDDFAGQTLMIRVDFDRQKMYPGLIFIDSPLNLFSFFV
;
A
#
# COMPACT_ATOMS: atom_id res chain seq x y z
N MET A 1 52.48 -1.46 -60.51
CA MET A 1 51.62 -0.35 -60.96
C MET A 1 50.67 -0.03 -59.82
N ASN A 2 50.92 1.08 -59.12
CA ASN A 2 50.04 1.66 -58.10
C ASN A 2 48.69 2.03 -58.70
N ILE A 3 47.59 1.87 -57.94
CA ILE A 3 46.71 2.98 -57.53
C ILE A 3 46.08 2.65 -56.16
N PHE A 4 46.46 3.42 -55.14
CA PHE A 4 45.73 3.55 -53.86
C PHE A 4 44.63 4.61 -54.04
N HIS A 5 43.42 4.36 -53.54
CA HIS A 5 42.47 5.38 -53.04
C HIS A 5 41.48 4.65 -52.11
N HIS A 6 41.65 4.71 -50.79
CA HIS A 6 41.18 5.77 -49.88
C HIS A 6 39.65 5.86 -49.78
N HIS A 7 39.02 5.03 -48.95
CA HIS A 7 37.88 5.45 -48.13
C HIS A 7 37.67 4.52 -46.93
N GLY A 8 38.45 4.79 -45.89
CA GLY A 8 38.15 4.30 -44.55
C GLY A 8 36.98 5.06 -43.92
N ARG A 9 36.35 4.37 -42.96
CA ARG A 9 35.65 4.93 -41.80
C ARG A 9 34.41 5.81 -42.07
N LYS A 10 33.28 5.20 -42.44
CA LYS A 10 31.93 5.79 -42.21
C LYS A 10 30.80 4.79 -41.87
N TRP A 11 31.11 3.56 -41.44
CA TRP A 11 30.08 2.56 -41.11
C TRP A 11 30.03 2.08 -39.65
N LEU A 12 30.77 2.72 -38.75
CA LEU A 12 30.75 2.41 -37.30
C LEU A 12 29.88 3.37 -36.47
N GLY A 13 29.25 4.37 -37.07
CA GLY A 13 28.48 5.41 -36.36
C GLY A 13 26.96 5.23 -36.34
N ILE A 14 26.39 4.29 -37.10
CA ILE A 14 24.92 4.14 -37.22
C ILE A 14 24.38 2.94 -36.42
N PHE A 15 25.22 1.97 -36.07
CA PHE A 15 24.79 0.82 -35.26
C PHE A 15 24.71 1.07 -33.75
N LEU A 16 25.22 2.21 -33.26
CA LEU A 16 25.19 2.58 -31.83
C LEU A 16 24.01 3.48 -31.44
N LEU A 17 23.17 3.91 -32.38
CA LEU A 17 22.01 4.77 -32.12
C LEU A 17 20.65 4.05 -32.12
N ILE A 18 20.62 2.75 -32.42
CA ILE A 18 19.37 1.95 -32.43
C ILE A 18 19.27 1.03 -31.19
N ILE A 19 20.35 0.85 -30.41
CA ILE A 19 20.36 -0.02 -29.22
C ILE A 19 20.08 0.76 -27.92
N ILE A 20 19.90 2.08 -27.98
CA ILE A 20 19.73 2.94 -26.77
C ILE A 20 18.27 3.25 -26.38
N PRO A 21 17.16 2.83 -27.04
CA PRO A 21 15.85 2.94 -26.41
C PRO A 21 15.24 1.63 -25.91
N LEU A 22 15.86 0.46 -26.09
CA LEU A 22 15.25 -0.81 -25.62
C LEU A 22 15.57 -1.14 -24.16
N GLY A 23 16.80 -0.85 -23.70
CA GLY A 23 17.13 -0.98 -22.26
C GLY A 23 16.40 0.06 -21.40
N SER A 24 16.14 1.24 -21.97
CA SER A 24 15.41 2.31 -21.28
C SER A 24 13.92 1.98 -21.15
N LEU A 25 13.27 1.45 -22.20
CA LEU A 25 11.88 1.00 -22.11
C LEU A 25 11.71 -0.22 -21.19
N TYR A 26 12.65 -1.16 -21.13
CA TYR A 26 12.55 -2.32 -20.23
C TYR A 26 12.68 -1.93 -18.74
N VAL A 27 13.51 -0.92 -18.44
CA VAL A 27 13.62 -0.34 -17.09
C VAL A 27 12.39 0.52 -16.77
N PHE A 28 11.86 1.25 -17.76
CA PHE A 28 10.62 2.03 -17.59
C PHE A 28 9.39 1.13 -17.40
N GLU A 29 9.22 0.04 -18.17
CA GLU A 29 8.08 -0.90 -17.99
C GLU A 29 8.06 -1.52 -16.59
N ARG A 30 9.22 -1.76 -15.96
CA ARG A 30 9.28 -2.15 -14.54
C ARG A 30 8.95 -1.02 -13.57
N GLN A 31 9.13 0.24 -13.95
CA GLN A 31 8.73 1.41 -13.17
C GLN A 31 7.29 1.88 -13.41
N VAL A 32 6.62 1.46 -14.49
CA VAL A 32 5.19 1.76 -14.73
C VAL A 32 4.26 0.63 -14.22
N ASN A 33 4.77 -0.58 -13.99
CA ASN A 33 4.04 -1.65 -13.30
C ASN A 33 3.95 -1.61 -11.75
N PRO A 34 4.67 -0.79 -10.95
CA PRO A 34 4.42 -0.71 -9.51
C PRO A 34 3.02 -0.12 -9.25
N LEU A 35 2.49 0.72 -10.14
CA LEU A 35 1.16 1.33 -10.01
C LEU A 35 0.00 0.30 -10.04
N LYS A 36 0.19 -0.87 -10.67
CA LYS A 36 -0.83 -1.94 -10.65
C LYS A 36 -0.81 -2.77 -9.36
N ASN A 37 0.35 -2.84 -8.70
CA ASN A 37 0.51 -3.59 -7.45
C ASN A 37 0.43 -2.68 -6.21
N ALA A 38 0.52 -1.37 -6.42
CA ALA A 38 0.52 -0.31 -5.41
C ALA A 38 -0.82 -0.09 -4.73
N PHE A 39 -1.91 -0.58 -5.32
CA PHE A 39 -3.24 -0.32 -4.81
C PHE A 39 -3.93 -1.63 -4.46
N GLN A 40 -3.63 -2.14 -3.28
CA GLN A 40 -4.51 -3.12 -2.65
C GLN A 40 -5.27 -2.42 -1.54
N THR A 41 -6.55 -2.14 -1.82
CA THR A 41 -7.50 -1.87 -0.76
C THR A 41 -7.69 -3.18 -0.02
N VAL A 42 -7.08 -3.32 1.16
CA VAL A 42 -7.23 -4.53 1.98
C VAL A 42 -8.64 -4.64 2.59
N SER A 43 -9.53 -3.68 2.28
CA SER A 43 -10.83 -3.52 2.94
C SER A 43 -11.82 -4.66 2.71
N SER A 44 -11.65 -5.49 1.68
CA SER A 44 -12.56 -6.62 1.41
C SER A 44 -12.23 -7.90 2.16
N ASP A 45 -10.97 -8.07 2.59
CA ASP A 45 -10.46 -9.35 3.08
C ASP A 45 -10.24 -9.30 4.61
N PHE A 46 -11.02 -8.46 5.28
CA PHE A 46 -10.97 -8.36 6.73
C PHE A 46 -11.81 -9.44 7.37
N GLN A 47 -11.29 -9.96 8.48
CA GLN A 47 -12.09 -10.58 9.52
C GLN A 47 -12.18 -9.62 10.70
N PHE A 48 -13.23 -9.72 11.49
CA PHE A 48 -13.38 -8.94 12.71
C PHE A 48 -13.73 -9.83 13.90
N LYS A 49 -13.38 -9.34 15.10
CA LYS A 49 -13.70 -9.97 16.38
C LYS A 49 -14.18 -8.91 17.35
N GLY A 50 -15.40 -9.06 17.84
CA GLY A 50 -16.04 -8.16 18.79
C GLY A 50 -15.98 -8.70 20.22
N SER A 51 -17.04 -8.44 20.98
CA SER A 51 -17.17 -8.86 22.39
C SER A 51 -17.36 -10.37 22.57
N ASP A 52 -17.79 -11.09 21.54
CA ASP A 52 -17.97 -12.54 21.55
C ASP A 52 -16.63 -13.31 21.48
N GLY A 53 -15.54 -12.63 21.13
CA GLY A 53 -14.20 -13.21 21.04
C GLY A 53 -14.00 -14.14 19.84
N VAL A 54 -14.96 -14.19 18.91
CA VAL A 54 -14.92 -15.05 17.71
C VAL A 54 -14.60 -14.19 16.47
N TRP A 55 -13.79 -14.72 15.57
CA TRP A 55 -13.51 -14.09 14.28
C TRP A 55 -14.63 -14.38 13.28
N HIS A 56 -15.11 -13.33 12.61
CA HIS A 56 -16.12 -13.37 11.57
C HIS A 56 -15.61 -12.67 10.33
N ASP A 57 -16.05 -13.08 9.15
CA ASP A 57 -15.75 -12.36 7.93
C ASP A 57 -16.44 -10.99 7.94
N TYR A 58 -15.70 -9.94 7.58
CA TYR A 58 -16.22 -8.58 7.52
C TYR A 58 -16.79 -8.29 6.14
N ASP A 59 -18.11 -8.09 6.07
CA ASP A 59 -18.77 -7.59 4.87
C ASP A 59 -19.18 -6.13 5.08
N PRO A 60 -18.53 -5.16 4.41
CA PRO A 60 -18.85 -3.75 4.59
C PRO A 60 -20.31 -3.41 4.24
N VAL A 61 -20.96 -4.18 3.35
CA VAL A 61 -22.37 -3.97 2.99
C VAL A 61 -23.29 -4.38 4.14
N LEU A 62 -22.99 -5.50 4.82
CA LEU A 62 -23.77 -5.97 5.95
C LEU A 62 -23.66 -5.03 7.17
N TYR A 63 -22.50 -4.39 7.35
CA TYR A 63 -22.22 -3.56 8.53
C TYR A 63 -22.32 -2.05 8.30
N GLU A 64 -22.62 -1.58 7.08
CA GLU A 64 -22.62 -0.15 6.69
C GLU A 64 -23.44 0.75 7.62
N ASN A 65 -24.56 0.24 8.15
CA ASN A 65 -25.48 0.98 9.01
C ASN A 65 -25.49 0.48 10.46
N THR A 66 -24.61 -0.46 10.79
CA THR A 66 -24.48 -1.01 12.13
C THR A 66 -23.63 -0.09 12.99
N LYS A 67 -24.26 0.53 13.99
CA LYS A 67 -23.55 1.30 15.01
C LYS A 67 -23.17 0.39 16.16
N VAL A 68 -21.90 0.47 16.57
CA VAL A 68 -21.34 -0.36 17.63
C VAL A 68 -20.70 0.48 18.72
N THR A 69 -20.61 -0.10 19.91
CA THR A 69 -19.85 0.42 21.04
C THR A 69 -18.97 -0.69 21.57
N GLY A 70 -17.74 -0.34 21.96
CA GLY A 70 -16.75 -1.26 22.51
C GLY A 70 -15.53 -1.44 21.62
N THR A 71 -14.66 -2.35 22.04
CA THR A 71 -13.43 -2.70 21.33
C THR A 71 -13.70 -3.78 20.29
N TYR A 72 -13.23 -3.53 19.07
CA TYR A 72 -13.27 -4.49 17.97
C TYR A 72 -11.87 -4.66 17.41
N TRP A 73 -11.56 -5.88 17.02
CA TRP A 73 -10.35 -6.21 16.28
C TRP A 73 -10.73 -6.48 14.84
N PHE A 74 -9.92 -5.99 13.92
CA PHE A 74 -9.95 -6.35 12.51
C PHE A 74 -8.62 -7.00 12.16
N GLN A 75 -8.62 -8.02 11.32
CA GLN A 75 -7.40 -8.65 10.84
C GLN A 75 -7.49 -9.00 9.36
N THR A 76 -6.34 -9.03 8.71
CA THR A 76 -6.19 -9.50 7.33
C THR A 76 -4.73 -9.88 7.10
N VAL A 77 -4.47 -10.65 6.04
CA VAL A 77 -3.11 -11.04 5.66
C VAL A 77 -2.61 -10.06 4.60
N LEU A 78 -1.46 -9.44 4.85
CA LEU A 78 -0.89 -8.52 3.89
C LEU A 78 -0.41 -9.28 2.65
N PRO A 79 -0.66 -8.75 1.46
CA PRO A 79 -0.27 -9.41 0.21
C PRO A 79 1.24 -9.65 0.09
N GLU A 80 1.56 -10.81 -0.48
CA GLU A 80 2.90 -11.15 -0.94
C GLU A 80 3.27 -10.29 -2.15
N ASN A 81 4.16 -9.31 -1.96
CA ASN A 81 4.63 -8.44 -3.03
C ASN A 81 6.00 -7.81 -2.67
N ARG A 82 6.71 -7.32 -3.69
CA ARG A 82 7.98 -6.59 -3.50
C ARG A 82 7.71 -5.11 -3.39
N TRP A 83 7.63 -4.64 -2.15
CA TRP A 83 7.41 -3.24 -1.84
C TRP A 83 8.73 -2.47 -1.81
N ARG A 84 8.69 -1.20 -2.17
CA ARG A 84 9.84 -0.28 -2.05
C ARG A 84 9.41 0.89 -1.18
N ASP A 85 9.99 1.00 0.00
CA ASP A 85 9.65 2.03 1.00
C ASP A 85 8.14 2.10 1.30
N PRO A 86 7.54 1.00 1.79
CA PRO A 86 6.10 0.89 2.01
C PRO A 86 5.62 1.76 3.17
N TYR A 87 4.56 2.52 2.93
CA TYR A 87 3.80 3.20 3.96
C TYR A 87 2.35 2.74 3.93
N MET A 88 1.80 2.47 5.10
CA MET A 88 0.37 2.27 5.30
C MET A 88 -0.29 3.61 5.62
N TYR A 89 -1.35 3.91 4.91
CA TYR A 89 -2.19 5.07 5.10
C TYR A 89 -3.50 4.61 5.70
N LEU A 90 -3.80 5.11 6.89
CA LEU A 90 -5.01 4.77 7.61
C LEU A 90 -5.88 6.04 7.73
N LEU A 91 -7.06 6.00 7.13
CA LEU A 91 -8.01 7.12 7.06
C LEU A 91 -9.33 6.78 7.74
N PHE A 92 -10.05 7.81 8.18
CA PHE A 92 -11.43 7.72 8.69
C PHE A 92 -11.61 6.72 9.85
N VAL A 93 -10.62 6.66 10.73
CA VAL A 93 -10.58 5.74 11.86
C VAL A 93 -10.62 6.56 13.18
N PRO A 94 -11.36 6.11 14.22
CA PRO A 94 -11.57 6.93 15.42
C PRO A 94 -10.41 6.85 16.42
N ASN A 95 -10.25 5.75 17.15
CA ASN A 95 -9.08 5.43 17.97
C ASN A 95 -8.57 4.09 17.44
N ALA A 96 -7.29 3.97 17.10
CA ALA A 96 -6.78 2.66 16.72
C ALA A 96 -5.35 2.37 17.15
N GLU A 97 -5.13 1.08 17.34
CA GLU A 97 -3.82 0.47 17.46
C GLU A 97 -3.63 -0.47 16.28
N VAL A 98 -2.47 -0.42 15.65
CA VAL A 98 -2.11 -1.25 14.51
C VAL A 98 -0.98 -2.17 14.92
N TYR A 99 -1.14 -3.45 14.59
CA TYR A 99 -0.18 -4.50 14.85
C TYR A 99 0.20 -5.23 13.57
N LEU A 100 1.44 -5.71 13.52
CA LEU A 100 1.92 -6.71 12.56
C LEU A 100 2.38 -7.93 13.34
N ASP A 101 1.84 -9.11 13.04
CA ASP A 101 2.16 -10.37 13.73
C ASP A 101 2.24 -10.23 15.26
N ASN A 102 1.24 -9.55 15.84
CA ASN A 102 1.10 -9.24 17.27
C ASN A 102 2.06 -8.18 17.85
N GLU A 103 2.93 -7.57 17.05
CA GLU A 103 3.76 -6.44 17.47
C GLU A 103 3.05 -5.11 17.20
N LEU A 104 2.93 -4.24 18.22
CA LEU A 104 2.34 -2.91 18.08
C LEU A 104 3.28 -2.01 17.28
N ILE A 105 2.86 -1.58 16.10
CA ILE A 105 3.64 -0.68 15.23
C ILE A 105 3.10 0.75 15.21
N TYR A 106 1.85 0.95 15.62
CA TYR A 106 1.22 2.27 15.66
C TYR A 106 0.08 2.33 16.67
N SER A 107 -0.08 3.48 17.32
CA SER A 107 -1.24 3.77 18.16
C SER A 107 -1.60 5.24 18.02
N PHE A 108 -2.89 5.51 17.93
CA PHE A 108 -3.41 6.85 18.02
C PHE A 108 -4.72 6.86 18.82
N SER A 109 -4.84 7.85 19.69
CA SER A 109 -6.05 8.13 20.44
C SER A 109 -6.27 9.63 20.48
N PRO A 110 -7.19 10.19 19.67
CA PRO A 110 -7.51 11.61 19.73
C PRO A 110 -8.01 11.99 21.12
N ARG A 111 -7.47 13.08 21.67
CA ARG A 111 -8.00 13.67 22.90
C ARG A 111 -9.26 14.49 22.67
N PHE A 112 -9.45 15.08 21.48
CA PHE A 112 -10.52 16.07 21.24
C PHE A 112 -11.11 16.14 19.82
N GLU A 113 -10.51 15.55 18.79
CA GLU A 113 -11.00 15.66 17.40
C GLU A 113 -10.99 14.30 16.69
N TYR A 114 -12.16 13.86 16.23
CA TYR A 114 -12.32 12.61 15.50
C TYR A 114 -12.00 12.81 14.01
N GLY A 115 -11.13 11.95 13.47
CA GLY A 115 -11.32 11.41 12.11
C GLY A 115 -10.93 12.26 10.90
N GLU A 116 -10.23 13.38 11.02
CA GLU A 116 -9.89 14.20 9.84
C GLU A 116 -8.46 14.05 9.30
N HIS A 117 -7.56 13.41 10.04
CA HIS A 117 -6.15 13.35 9.65
C HIS A 117 -5.73 11.97 9.14
N PRO A 118 -5.08 11.91 7.95
CA PRO A 118 -4.47 10.68 7.49
C PRO A 118 -3.33 10.27 8.42
N HIS A 119 -3.32 8.99 8.81
CA HIS A 119 -2.23 8.43 9.61
C HIS A 119 -1.27 7.68 8.69
N LEU A 120 -0.04 8.20 8.57
CA LEU A 120 1.03 7.59 7.79
C LEU A 120 1.90 6.72 8.70
N ILE A 121 1.98 5.44 8.38
CA ILE A 121 2.68 4.44 9.19
C ILE A 121 3.70 3.76 8.30
N ARG A 122 4.99 3.90 8.61
CA ARG A 122 6.04 3.20 7.87
C ARG A 122 5.98 1.72 8.21
N LEU A 123 5.91 0.86 7.20
CA LEU A 123 5.93 -0.59 7.40
C LEU A 123 7.38 -1.11 7.42
N PRO A 124 7.68 -2.17 8.18
CA PRO A 124 8.96 -2.88 8.10
C PRO A 124 9.24 -3.41 6.70
N ASP A 125 10.50 -3.63 6.33
CA ASP A 125 10.86 -4.11 4.99
C ASP A 125 10.36 -5.55 4.69
N ASP A 126 10.07 -6.32 5.74
CA ASP A 126 9.66 -7.73 5.70
C ASP A 126 8.16 -7.95 6.03
N PHE A 127 7.35 -6.90 5.97
CA PHE A 127 5.92 -6.95 6.35
C PHE A 127 5.04 -7.84 5.45
N ALA A 128 5.48 -8.17 4.25
CA ALA A 128 4.69 -8.93 3.28
C ALA A 128 4.32 -10.32 3.82
N GLY A 129 3.07 -10.74 3.62
CA GLY A 129 2.56 -12.02 4.14
C GLY A 129 2.23 -12.02 5.64
N GLN A 130 2.58 -10.97 6.38
CA GLN A 130 2.28 -10.87 7.81
C GLN A 130 0.81 -10.56 8.06
N THR A 131 0.33 -10.90 9.26
CA THR A 131 -1.02 -10.56 9.70
C THR A 131 -1.06 -9.11 10.17
N LEU A 132 -1.80 -8.28 9.46
CA LEU A 132 -2.17 -6.94 9.93
C LEU A 132 -3.35 -7.07 10.89
N MET A 133 -3.24 -6.51 12.09
CA MET A 133 -4.37 -6.38 13.01
C MET A 133 -4.60 -4.92 13.38
N ILE A 134 -5.87 -4.52 13.46
CA ILE A 134 -6.26 -3.18 13.86
C ILE A 134 -7.27 -3.32 15.00
N ARG A 135 -6.91 -2.80 16.17
CA ARG A 135 -7.82 -2.66 17.30
C ARG A 135 -8.44 -1.29 17.25
N VAL A 136 -9.77 -1.22 17.27
CA VAL A 136 -10.53 0.04 17.23
C VAL A 136 -11.48 0.09 18.42
N ASP A 137 -11.49 1.22 19.12
CA ASP A 137 -12.48 1.50 20.16
C ASP A 137 -13.58 2.40 19.58
N PHE A 138 -14.80 1.87 19.49
CA PHE A 138 -15.97 2.59 19.00
C PHE A 138 -16.86 3.10 20.14
N ASP A 139 -17.41 4.31 19.99
CA ASP A 139 -18.53 4.83 20.78
C ASP A 139 -19.67 5.28 19.86
N ARG A 140 -20.66 4.39 19.65
CA ARG A 140 -21.87 4.65 18.85
C ARG A 140 -21.57 5.10 17.41
N GLN A 141 -20.48 4.58 16.87
CA GLN A 141 -19.98 4.85 15.51
C GLN A 141 -20.28 3.67 14.59
N LYS A 142 -20.25 3.91 13.27
CA LYS A 142 -20.35 2.85 12.27
C LYS A 142 -19.16 1.91 12.41
N MET A 143 -19.43 0.60 12.39
CA MET A 143 -18.38 -0.40 12.43
C MET A 143 -17.59 -0.36 11.12
N TYR A 144 -16.37 0.16 11.18
CA TYR A 144 -15.51 0.33 10.02
C TYR A 144 -14.03 0.32 10.44
N PRO A 145 -13.17 -0.52 9.83
CA PRO A 145 -11.74 -0.56 10.18
C PRO A 145 -10.94 0.67 9.73
N GLY A 146 -11.57 1.61 9.02
CA GLY A 146 -10.87 2.67 8.30
C GLY A 146 -10.58 2.28 6.86
N LEU A 147 -10.14 3.27 6.08
CA LEU A 147 -9.66 3.05 4.72
C LEU A 147 -8.14 2.89 4.75
N ILE A 148 -7.66 1.80 4.17
CA ILE A 148 -6.25 1.39 4.24
C ILE A 148 -5.66 1.30 2.85
N PHE A 149 -4.52 1.98 2.66
CA PHE A 149 -3.71 1.89 1.46
C PHE A 149 -2.26 1.57 1.84
N ILE A 150 -1.58 0.77 1.03
CA ILE A 150 -0.17 0.48 1.19
C ILE A 150 0.55 0.81 -0.11
N ASP A 151 1.39 1.84 -0.09
CA ASP A 151 2.18 2.25 -1.26
C ASP A 151 3.42 3.06 -0.83
N SER A 152 4.27 3.38 -1.79
CA SER A 152 5.36 4.35 -1.63
C SER A 152 4.80 5.78 -1.51
N PRO A 153 5.33 6.63 -0.60
CA PRO A 153 4.88 8.00 -0.41
C PRO A 153 4.87 8.85 -1.68
N LEU A 154 5.80 8.58 -2.62
CA LEU A 154 5.94 9.33 -3.87
C LEU A 154 4.75 9.13 -4.82
N ASN A 155 4.07 8.00 -4.76
CA ASN A 155 2.93 7.70 -5.62
C ASN A 155 1.63 8.37 -5.12
N LEU A 156 1.61 8.78 -3.86
CA LEU A 156 0.39 9.13 -3.16
C LEU A 156 0.00 10.60 -3.24
N PHE A 157 0.92 11.47 -3.70
CA PHE A 157 0.59 12.85 -4.05
C PHE A 157 -0.48 12.98 -5.15
N SER A 158 -0.72 11.91 -5.91
CA SER A 158 -1.74 11.90 -6.97
C SER A 158 -3.20 11.78 -6.47
N PHE A 159 -3.43 11.45 -5.19
CA PHE A 159 -4.78 11.24 -4.65
C PHE A 159 -5.36 12.43 -3.89
N PHE A 160 -4.54 13.44 -3.58
CA PHE A 160 -4.93 14.61 -2.79
C PHE A 160 -4.92 15.92 -3.59
N VAL A 161 -4.81 15.84 -4.92
CA VAL A 161 -4.85 16.97 -5.87
C VAL A 161 -6.01 16.80 -6.85
#